data_AF-A0A063YNS7-F1
#
_entry.id   AF-A0A063YNS7-F1
#
_cell.length_a   1.000
_cell.length_b   1.000
_cell.length_c   1.000
_cell.angle_alpha   90.00
_cell.angle_beta   90.00
_cell.angle_gamma   90.00
#
_symmetry.space_group_name_H-M   'P 1'
#
loop_
_entity.id
_entity.type
_entity.pdbx_description
1 polymer ?
#
loop_
_entity_poly.entity_id
_entity_poly.type
_entity_poly.pdbx_seq_one_letter_code
_entity_poly.pdbx_strand_id
1 'polypeptide(L)'
;MRDFLSRWLPVILWCLVIYTFSESSLFTGANTAHVLQVILSYLPFGGGDEEGPSWLNFLIRKAAHLTEFGILAALVWRALAPKRFAYAGAWLFATVYAATDEWHQSFEPGRTATPKDVAIDSCGALLALLIVWACRCWARTKHRAVKRGV
;
A
#
# COMPACT_ATOMS: atom_id res chain seq x y z
N MET A 1 -2.70 28.29 4.88
CA MET A 1 -3.60 27.13 5.09
C MET A 1 -3.89 26.34 3.81
N ARG A 2 -4.19 26.96 2.66
CA ARG A 2 -4.48 26.24 1.39
C ARG A 2 -3.37 25.25 0.97
N ASP A 3 -2.10 25.62 1.10
CA ASP A 3 -0.97 24.74 0.73
C ASP A 3 -0.77 23.54 1.67
N PHE A 4 -1.22 23.68 2.92
CA PHE A 4 -1.23 22.56 3.86
C PHE A 4 -2.36 21.60 3.49
N LEU A 5 -3.58 22.13 3.32
CA LEU A 5 -4.75 21.35 2.94
C LEU A 5 -4.53 20.58 1.62
N SER A 6 -3.96 21.20 0.58
CA SER A 6 -3.73 20.54 -0.71
C SER A 6 -2.71 19.40 -0.65
N ARG A 7 -1.77 19.45 0.30
CA ARG A 7 -0.78 18.38 0.53
C ARG A 7 -1.37 17.21 1.30
N TRP A 8 -2.23 17.47 2.28
CA TRP A 8 -2.82 16.47 3.15
C TRP A 8 -4.13 15.89 2.61
N LEU A 9 -4.85 16.59 1.73
CA LEU A 9 -6.09 16.09 1.14
C LEU A 9 -5.91 14.72 0.46
N PRO A 10 -4.88 14.48 -0.39
CA PRO A 10 -4.67 13.15 -0.95
C PRO A 10 -4.34 12.08 0.09
N VAL A 11 -3.68 12.42 1.20
CA VAL A 11 -3.42 11.49 2.30
C VAL A 11 -4.74 11.06 2.94
N ILE A 12 -5.60 12.03 3.25
CA ILE A 12 -6.91 11.78 3.86
C ILE A 12 -7.78 10.93 2.93
N LEU A 13 -7.84 11.30 1.64
CA LEU A 13 -8.60 10.54 0.65
C LEU A 13 -8.07 9.10 0.53
N TRP A 14 -6.76 8.91 0.58
CA TRP A 14 -6.17 7.57 0.49
C TRP A 14 -6.42 6.74 1.76
N CYS A 15 -6.39 7.34 2.94
CA CYS A 15 -6.83 6.70 4.18
C CYS A 15 -8.29 6.25 4.08
N LEU A 16 -9.19 7.09 3.55
CA LEU A 16 -10.58 6.69 3.34
C LEU A 16 -10.70 5.51 2.36
N VAL A 17 -9.91 5.50 1.28
CA VAL A 17 -9.85 4.36 0.36
C VAL A 17 -9.45 3.09 1.12
N ILE A 18 -8.33 3.10 1.85
CA ILE A 18 -7.87 1.93 2.62
C ILE A 18 -8.95 1.48 3.61
N TYR A 19 -9.51 2.41 4.39
CA TYR A 19 -10.57 2.11 5.36
C TYR A 19 -11.77 1.42 4.70
N THR A 20 -12.27 1.94 3.58
CA THR A 20 -13.41 1.34 2.86
C THR A 20 -13.06 -0.01 2.23
N PHE A 21 -11.84 -0.19 1.73
CA PHE A 21 -11.38 -1.46 1.18
C PHE A 21 -11.26 -2.52 2.27
N SER A 22 -10.73 -2.14 3.44
CA SER A 22 -10.61 -3.01 4.61
C SER A 22 -11.96 -3.43 5.17
N GLU A 23 -12.94 -2.51 5.22
CA GLU A 23 -14.32 -2.75 5.66
C GLU A 23 -15.12 -3.59 4.64
N SER A 24 -14.79 -3.50 3.35
CA SER A 24 -15.58 -4.14 2.31
C SER A 24 -15.52 -5.66 2.40
N SER A 25 -16.66 -6.26 2.78
CA SER A 25 -16.88 -7.71 2.68
C SER A 25 -16.70 -8.25 1.25
N LEU A 26 -16.72 -7.36 0.24
CA LEU A 26 -16.41 -7.62 -1.16
C LEU A 26 -14.97 -8.08 -1.42
N PHE A 27 -14.00 -7.74 -0.57
CA PHE A 27 -12.59 -8.17 -0.67
C PHE A 27 -12.19 -9.14 0.47
N THR A 28 -13.14 -9.94 0.94
CA THR A 28 -12.82 -11.11 1.75
C THR A 28 -11.98 -12.11 0.94
N GLY A 29 -11.24 -12.98 1.64
CA GLY A 29 -10.49 -14.06 1.00
C GLY A 29 -11.37 -14.90 0.06
N ALA A 30 -12.61 -15.17 0.47
CA ALA A 30 -13.60 -15.91 -0.33
C ALA A 30 -14.05 -15.16 -1.59
N ASN A 31 -14.37 -13.86 -1.49
CA ASN A 31 -14.78 -13.09 -2.67
C ASN A 31 -13.63 -12.83 -3.64
N THR A 32 -12.40 -12.66 -3.14
CA THR A 32 -11.21 -12.54 -4.00
C THR A 32 -10.92 -13.86 -4.72
N ALA A 33 -11.07 -15.01 -4.02
CA ALA A 33 -10.97 -16.33 -4.63
C ALA A 33 -12.03 -16.53 -5.73
N HIS A 34 -13.28 -16.17 -5.47
CA HIS A 34 -14.37 -16.29 -6.43
C HIS A 34 -14.15 -15.41 -7.68
N VAL A 35 -13.72 -14.15 -7.51
CA VAL A 35 -13.37 -13.28 -8.66
C VAL A 35 -12.20 -13.86 -9.45
N LEU A 36 -11.17 -14.36 -8.75
CA LEU A 36 -10.01 -14.98 -9.38
C LEU A 36 -10.41 -16.22 -10.18
N GLN A 37 -11.30 -17.07 -9.66
CA GLN A 37 -11.85 -18.21 -10.39
C GLN A 37 -12.62 -17.80 -11.64
N VAL A 38 -13.50 -16.79 -11.55
CA VAL A 38 -14.24 -16.29 -12.72
C VAL A 38 -13.26 -15.87 -13.81
N ILE A 39 -12.20 -15.13 -13.46
CA ILE A 39 -11.17 -14.70 -14.42
C ILE A 39 -10.37 -15.90 -14.97
N LEU A 40 -9.95 -16.82 -14.10
CA LEU A 40 -9.17 -18.02 -14.47
C LEU A 40 -9.98 -19.00 -15.31
N SER A 41 -11.31 -19.04 -15.17
CA SER A 41 -12.20 -19.89 -15.98
C SER A 41 -12.18 -19.54 -17.49
N TYR A 42 -11.80 -18.31 -17.83
CA TYR A 42 -11.61 -17.87 -19.22
C TYR A 42 -10.22 -18.25 -19.78
N LEU A 43 -9.32 -18.77 -18.95
CA LEU A 43 -7.98 -19.20 -19.37
C LEU A 43 -7.93 -20.73 -19.50
N PRO A 44 -7.35 -21.27 -20.59
CA PRO A 44 -7.31 -22.71 -20.88
C PRO A 44 -6.48 -23.55 -19.89
N PHE A 45 -5.81 -22.90 -18.92
CA PHE A 45 -5.02 -23.55 -17.86
C PHE A 45 -5.64 -23.38 -16.46
N GLY A 46 -6.81 -22.72 -16.34
CA GLY A 46 -7.36 -22.28 -15.05
C GLY A 46 -8.43 -23.19 -14.44
N GLY A 47 -8.77 -24.32 -15.06
CA GLY A 47 -9.78 -25.25 -14.56
C GLY A 47 -9.15 -26.39 -13.76
N GLY A 48 -9.25 -26.34 -12.43
CA GLY A 48 -8.85 -27.45 -11.57
C GLY A 48 -9.45 -27.41 -10.17
N ASP A 49 -9.53 -26.23 -9.57
CA ASP A 49 -9.95 -26.08 -8.17
C ASP A 49 -11.11 -25.09 -8.07
N GLU A 50 -12.23 -25.47 -7.43
CA GLU A 50 -13.42 -24.61 -7.16
C GLU A 50 -13.13 -23.39 -6.26
N GLU A 51 -11.86 -23.12 -5.95
CA GLU A 51 -11.36 -22.00 -5.13
C GLU A 51 -10.32 -21.13 -5.89
N GLY A 52 -9.80 -21.57 -7.04
CA GLY A 52 -8.54 -21.07 -7.59
C GLY A 52 -7.36 -21.38 -6.66
N PRO A 53 -6.09 -21.24 -7.10
CA PRO A 53 -4.97 -21.64 -6.25
C PRO A 53 -4.87 -20.73 -5.01
N SER A 54 -5.02 -21.28 -3.80
CA SER A 54 -5.05 -20.47 -2.56
C SER A 54 -3.80 -19.60 -2.37
N TRP A 55 -2.65 -20.04 -2.90
CA TRP A 55 -1.40 -19.29 -2.90
C TRP A 55 -1.45 -18.02 -3.75
N LEU A 56 -2.19 -18.04 -4.87
CA LEU A 56 -2.32 -16.90 -5.78
C LEU A 56 -3.21 -15.83 -5.18
N ASN A 57 -4.33 -16.23 -4.57
CA ASN A 57 -5.19 -15.33 -3.79
C ASN A 57 -4.41 -14.69 -2.63
N PHE A 58 -3.65 -15.49 -1.87
CA PHE A 58 -2.77 -14.98 -0.82
C PHE A 58 -1.76 -13.96 -1.36
N LEU A 59 -1.09 -14.26 -2.48
CA LEU A 59 -0.10 -13.38 -3.09
C LEU A 59 -0.72 -12.05 -3.55
N ILE A 60 -1.87 -12.10 -4.24
CA ILE A 60 -2.58 -10.91 -4.71
C ILE A 60 -2.98 -10.02 -3.53
N ARG A 61 -3.54 -10.61 -2.47
CA ARG A 61 -3.94 -9.87 -1.27
C ARG A 61 -2.74 -9.21 -0.59
N LYS A 62 -1.64 -9.94 -0.41
CA LYS A 62 -0.42 -9.37 0.18
C LYS A 62 0.20 -8.28 -0.70
N ALA A 63 0.14 -8.42 -2.02
CA ALA A 63 0.60 -7.39 -2.95
C ALA A 63 -0.29 -6.13 -2.91
N ALA A 64 -1.61 -6.29 -2.77
CA ALA A 64 -2.55 -5.18 -2.64
C ALA A 64 -2.25 -4.33 -1.40
N HIS A 65 -2.22 -4.95 -0.20
CA HIS A 65 -1.88 -4.24 1.03
C HIS A 65 -0.50 -3.59 0.96
N LEU A 66 0.52 -4.32 0.50
CA LEU A 66 1.87 -3.78 0.30
C LEU A 66 1.87 -2.52 -0.58
N THR A 67 1.04 -2.50 -1.63
CA THR A 67 0.91 -1.36 -2.55
C THR A 67 0.13 -0.20 -1.91
N GLU A 68 -0.96 -0.48 -1.22
CA GLU A 68 -1.81 0.51 -0.55
C GLU A 68 -1.04 1.32 0.50
N PHE A 69 -0.33 0.62 1.39
CA PHE A 69 0.51 1.24 2.41
C PHE A 69 1.78 1.89 1.82
N GLY A 70 2.30 1.35 0.70
CA GLY A 70 3.36 1.98 -0.09
C GLY A 70 2.94 3.34 -0.65
N ILE A 71 1.75 3.43 -1.25
CA ILE A 71 1.19 4.68 -1.76
C ILE A 71 0.94 5.66 -0.61
N LEU A 72 0.36 5.20 0.51
CA LEU A 72 0.14 6.02 1.69
C LEU A 72 1.46 6.66 2.18
N ALA A 73 2.52 5.86 2.32
CA ALA A 73 3.83 6.33 2.75
C ALA A 73 4.40 7.39 1.78
N ALA A 74 4.27 7.19 0.46
CA ALA A 74 4.70 8.17 -0.53
C ALA A 74 3.92 9.49 -0.45
N LEU A 75 2.60 9.43 -0.23
CA LEU A 75 1.75 10.60 -0.07
C LEU A 75 2.08 11.38 1.21
N VAL A 76 2.29 10.69 2.34
CA VAL A 76 2.68 11.33 3.60
C VAL A 76 4.07 11.93 3.47
N TRP A 77 5.01 11.23 2.83
CA TRP A 77 6.34 11.78 2.55
C TRP A 77 6.24 13.07 1.73
N ARG A 78 5.39 13.11 0.70
CA ARG A 78 5.16 14.30 -0.12
C ARG A 78 4.58 15.45 0.71
N ALA A 79 3.69 15.15 1.65
CA ALA A 79 3.11 16.15 2.55
C ALA A 79 4.13 16.70 3.56
N LEU A 80 5.05 15.86 4.04
CA LEU A 80 6.10 16.24 4.99
C LEU A 80 7.33 16.87 4.34
N ALA A 81 7.62 16.58 3.07
CA ALA A 81 8.77 17.12 2.37
C ALA A 81 8.71 18.68 2.29
N PRO A 82 9.86 19.37 2.46
CA PRO A 82 11.23 18.86 2.53
C PRO A 82 11.76 18.66 3.97
N LYS A 83 10.90 18.48 4.99
CA LYS A 83 11.35 18.35 6.39
C LYS A 83 12.35 17.19 6.55
N ARG A 84 13.33 17.36 7.44
CA ARG A 84 14.40 16.36 7.70
C ARG A 84 13.86 14.96 8.07
N PHE A 85 12.70 14.93 8.72
CA PHE A 85 12.07 13.71 9.20
C PHE A 85 11.00 13.17 8.23
N ALA A 86 10.91 13.68 6.99
CA ALA A 86 9.84 13.30 6.08
C ALA A 86 9.78 11.78 5.81
N TYR A 87 10.93 11.11 5.64
CA TYR A 87 10.97 9.66 5.43
C TYR A 87 10.56 8.89 6.69
N ALA A 88 11.19 9.19 7.84
CA ALA A 88 10.89 8.52 9.10
C ALA A 88 9.44 8.76 9.56
N GLY A 89 8.95 9.99 9.42
CA GLY A 89 7.57 10.36 9.75
C GLY A 89 6.55 9.73 8.82
N ALA A 90 6.85 9.59 7.53
CA ALA A 90 5.97 8.90 6.59
C ALA A 90 5.89 7.39 6.87
N TRP A 91 7.03 6.76 7.15
CA TRP A 91 7.07 5.35 7.53
C TRP A 91 6.31 5.12 8.84
N LEU A 92 6.58 5.91 9.88
CA LEU A 92 5.89 5.79 11.17
C LEU A 92 4.38 6.00 11.02
N PHE A 93 3.95 7.00 10.24
CA PHE A 93 2.53 7.23 9.99
C PHE A 93 1.89 6.02 9.31
N ALA A 94 2.51 5.48 8.26
CA ALA A 94 1.99 4.32 7.55
C ALA A 94 1.92 3.07 8.45
N THR A 95 2.94 2.83 9.27
CA THR A 95 2.96 1.72 10.25
C THR A 95 1.88 1.87 11.32
N VAL A 96 1.69 3.07 11.87
CA VAL A 96 0.61 3.32 12.84
C VAL A 96 -0.75 3.15 12.17
N TYR A 97 -0.90 3.62 10.94
CA TYR A 97 -2.13 3.44 10.18
C TYR A 97 -2.42 1.96 9.87
N ALA A 98 -1.40 1.16 9.53
CA ALA A 98 -1.53 -0.28 9.36
C ALA A 98 -1.97 -0.98 10.66
N ALA A 99 -1.44 -0.55 11.82
CA ALA A 99 -1.90 -1.06 13.10
C ALA A 99 -3.37 -0.69 13.39
N THR A 100 -3.82 0.51 13.00
CA THR A 100 -5.25 0.88 13.12
C THR A 100 -6.14 0.11 12.15
N ASP A 101 -5.62 -0.22 10.97
CA ASP A 101 -6.33 -1.04 9.99
C ASP A 101 -6.51 -2.47 10.49
N GLU A 102 -5.44 -3.10 11.00
CA GLU A 102 -5.50 -4.45 11.58
C GLU A 102 -6.41 -4.51 12.81
N TRP A 103 -6.40 -3.45 13.61
CA TRP A 103 -7.33 -3.29 14.73
C TRP A 103 -8.78 -3.18 14.25
N HIS A 104 -9.04 -2.41 13.20
CA HIS A 104 -10.37 -2.33 12.59
C HIS A 104 -10.81 -3.70 12.07
N GLN A 105 -9.94 -4.39 11.34
CA GLN A 105 -10.22 -5.72 10.80
C GLN A 105 -10.52 -6.78 11.88
N SER A 106 -10.03 -6.59 13.10
CA SER A 106 -10.33 -7.47 14.24
C SER A 106 -11.80 -7.50 14.64
N PHE A 107 -12.58 -6.50 14.22
CA PHE A 107 -14.03 -6.45 14.46
C PHE A 107 -14.84 -7.19 13.39
N GLU A 108 -14.24 -7.60 12.28
CA GLU A 108 -14.95 -8.39 11.27
C GLU A 108 -15.01 -9.89 11.65
N PRO A 109 -16.20 -10.50 11.62
CA PRO A 109 -16.35 -11.92 11.89
C PRO A 109 -15.51 -12.78 10.93
N GLY A 110 -14.68 -13.66 11.48
CA GLY A 110 -13.85 -14.59 10.70
C GLY A 110 -12.49 -14.05 10.25
N ARG A 111 -12.12 -12.81 10.61
CA ARG A 111 -10.74 -12.31 10.46
C ARG A 111 -9.95 -12.48 11.75
N THR A 112 -8.68 -12.86 11.61
CA THR A 112 -7.74 -12.95 12.74
C THR A 112 -6.67 -11.89 12.58
N ALA A 113 -6.77 -10.83 13.37
CA ALA A 113 -5.76 -9.79 13.41
C ALA A 113 -4.41 -10.40 13.81
N THR A 114 -3.39 -10.19 12.97
CA THR A 114 -2.05 -10.74 13.15
C THR A 114 -1.01 -9.63 13.03
N PRO A 115 -0.09 -9.47 14.02
CA PRO A 115 0.99 -8.48 13.93
C PRO A 115 1.91 -8.63 12.70
N LYS A 116 1.88 -9.79 12.05
CA LYS A 116 2.59 -10.07 10.80
C LYS A 116 2.07 -9.19 9.65
N ASP A 117 0.78 -8.84 9.65
CA ASP A 117 0.18 -8.08 8.56
C ASP A 117 0.62 -6.62 8.64
N VAL A 118 0.59 -6.04 9.83
CA VAL A 118 1.22 -4.73 10.13
C VAL A 118 2.71 -4.70 9.72
N ALA A 119 3.45 -5.79 9.94
CA ALA A 119 4.86 -5.88 9.55
C ALA A 119 5.04 -5.90 8.02
N ILE A 120 4.21 -6.65 7.29
CA ILE A 120 4.23 -6.69 5.82
C ILE A 120 3.92 -5.30 5.25
N ASP A 121 2.91 -4.63 5.79
CA ASP A 121 2.49 -3.31 5.35
C ASP A 121 3.55 -2.24 5.62
N SER A 122 4.19 -2.33 6.79
CA SER A 122 5.33 -1.50 7.16
C SER A 122 6.54 -1.73 6.25
N CYS A 123 6.78 -2.96 5.79
CA CYS A 123 7.80 -3.26 4.79
C CYS A 123 7.43 -2.68 3.42
N GLY A 124 6.17 -2.72 3.03
CA GLY A 124 5.66 -2.07 1.81
C GLY A 124 5.86 -0.56 1.81
N ALA A 125 5.51 0.09 2.92
CA ALA A 125 5.78 1.50 3.16
C ALA A 125 7.27 1.83 3.05
N LEU A 126 8.14 1.02 3.66
CA LEU A 126 9.59 1.21 3.59
C LEU A 126 10.12 1.08 2.16
N LEU A 127 9.69 0.05 1.43
CA LEU A 127 10.09 -0.19 0.04
C LEU A 127 9.71 0.99 -0.87
N ALA A 128 8.48 1.48 -0.77
CA ALA A 128 8.03 2.64 -1.54
C ALA A 128 8.87 3.90 -1.23
N LEU A 129 9.21 4.13 0.04
CA LEU A 129 10.06 5.26 0.44
C LEU A 129 11.50 5.14 -0.09
N LEU A 130 12.06 3.92 -0.13
CA LEU A 130 13.37 3.67 -0.74
C LEU A 130 13.36 3.96 -2.25
N ILE A 131 12.29 3.59 -2.95
CA ILE A 131 12.09 3.92 -4.38
C ILE A 131 12.05 5.45 -4.56
N VAL A 132 11.24 6.16 -3.76
CA VAL A 132 11.17 7.63 -3.79
C VAL A 132 12.55 8.26 -3.57
N TRP A 133 13.31 7.75 -2.60
CA TRP A 133 14.68 8.22 -2.33
C TRP A 133 15.60 8.00 -3.53
N ALA A 134 15.63 6.79 -4.09
CA ALA A 134 16.46 6.43 -5.24
C ALA A 134 16.15 7.30 -6.46
N CYS A 135 14.87 7.47 -6.80
CA CYS A 135 14.43 8.34 -7.90
C CYS A 135 14.90 9.79 -7.71
N ARG A 136 14.85 10.32 -6.49
CA ARG A 136 15.32 11.69 -6.19
C ARG A 136 16.83 11.82 -6.27
N CYS A 137 17.57 10.83 -5.79
CA CYS A 137 19.02 10.79 -5.92
C CYS A 137 19.43 10.77 -7.40
N TRP A 138 18.78 9.95 -8.21
CA TRP A 138 19.01 9.90 -9.65
C TRP A 138 18.66 11.21 -10.37
N ALA A 139 17.52 11.82 -10.05
CA ALA A 139 17.16 13.12 -10.63
C ALA A 139 18.21 14.21 -10.31
N ARG A 140 18.73 14.21 -9.08
CA ARG A 140 19.77 15.16 -8.64
C ARG A 140 21.11 14.95 -9.35
N THR A 141 21.52 13.70 -9.57
CA THR A 141 22.78 13.42 -10.31
C THR A 141 22.68 13.84 -11.76
N LYS A 142 21.55 13.58 -12.45
CA LYS A 142 21.32 14.06 -13.82
C LYS A 142 21.39 15.59 -13.91
N HIS A 143 20.71 16.32 -13.02
CA HIS A 143 20.75 17.77 -13.01
C HIS A 143 22.15 18.35 -12.74
N ARG A 144 22.97 17.69 -11.91
CA ARG A 144 24.36 18.10 -11.64
C ARG A 144 25.29 17.83 -12.83
N ALA A 145 25.09 16.75 -13.57
CA ALA A 145 25.87 16.44 -14.76
C ALA A 145 25.63 17.47 -15.89
N VAL A 146 24.37 17.86 -16.12
CA VAL A 146 24.02 18.90 -17.11
C VAL A 146 24.66 20.25 -16.77
N LYS A 147 24.65 20.66 -15.49
CA LYS A 147 25.26 21.93 -15.06
C LYS A 147 26.80 21.96 -15.10
N ARG A 148 27.47 20.82 -15.25
CA ARG A 148 28.95 20.73 -15.35
C ARG A 148 29.47 20.63 -16.78
N GLY A 149 28.58 20.36 -17.75
CA GLY A 149 28.90 20.28 -19.18
C GLY A 149 28.54 21.54 -19.97
N VAL A 150 28.12 22.60 -19.27
CA VAL A 150 27.96 23.99 -19.76
C VAL A 150 28.93 24.85 -18.97
#